data_AF-A0A1Z5JQK1-F1
#
_entry.id   AF-A0A1Z5JQK1-F1
#
_cell.length_a   1.000
_cell.length_b   1.000
_cell.length_c   1.000
_cell.angle_alpha   90.00
_cell.angle_beta   90.00
_cell.angle_gamma   90.00
#
_symmetry.space_group_name_H-M   'P 1'
#
loop_
_entity.id
_entity.type
_entity.pdbx_description
1 polymer ?
#
loop_
_entity_poly.entity_id
_entity_poly.type
_entity_poly.pdbx_seq_one_letter_code
_entity_poly.pdbx_strand_id
1 'polypeptide(L)'
;MIEKMTIWYDKALTLKCPFMRRRASDILDSLDYVLRYYLVQNPSLMGPPLAYRCIGDTCEKQFGLTVEELAEEIRKDWREETRKGYYITGKVNTAIYRDDCMFNGPDPDMPIRGLRKYLNAASQLFDPSKSVSELLSLKVEGRVVVAKWRMNGRLRLPWKPWMPEVTGTTTYYTDMNGLICLHEETWDISVFRAFLQTLWPEAGELIWGKRTGPELP
;
A
#
# COMPACT_ATOMS: atom_id res chain seq x y z
N MET A 1 23.65 -1.93 -14.98
CA MET A 1 24.76 -2.61 -14.27
C MET A 1 25.10 -3.93 -14.96
N ILE A 2 24.11 -4.79 -15.22
CA ILE A 2 24.24 -6.01 -16.03
C ILE A 2 24.88 -5.72 -17.41
N GLU A 3 24.45 -4.67 -18.11
CA GLU A 3 25.07 -4.25 -19.39
C GLU A 3 26.56 -3.92 -19.30
N LYS A 4 27.02 -3.32 -18.18
CA LYS A 4 28.45 -3.00 -17.98
C LYS A 4 29.27 -4.27 -17.76
N MET A 5 28.69 -5.27 -17.12
CA MET A 5 29.31 -6.58 -16.90
C MET A 5 29.52 -7.34 -18.22
N THR A 6 28.54 -7.32 -19.13
CA THR A 6 28.68 -7.92 -20.46
C THR A 6 29.84 -7.29 -21.24
N ILE A 7 29.96 -5.96 -21.20
CA ILE A 7 31.08 -5.23 -21.83
C ILE A 7 32.43 -5.65 -21.23
N TRP A 8 32.49 -5.93 -19.92
CA TRP A 8 33.72 -6.37 -19.25
C TRP A 8 34.07 -7.82 -19.59
N TYR A 9 33.08 -8.69 -19.74
CA TYR A 9 33.28 -10.06 -20.26
C TYR A 9 33.86 -10.06 -21.66
N ASP A 10 33.27 -9.29 -22.57
CA ASP A 10 33.75 -9.19 -23.95
C ASP A 10 35.20 -8.70 -24.00
N LYS A 11 35.55 -7.70 -23.18
CA LYS A 11 36.93 -7.24 -23.04
C LYS A 11 37.85 -8.33 -22.49
N ALA A 12 37.43 -9.10 -21.48
CA ALA A 12 38.23 -10.20 -20.95
C ALA A 12 38.52 -11.26 -22.03
N LEU A 13 37.54 -11.57 -22.90
CA LEU A 13 37.69 -12.53 -24.00
C LEU A 13 38.69 -12.07 -25.08
N THR A 14 38.89 -10.76 -25.26
CA THR A 14 39.87 -10.22 -26.22
C THR A 14 41.34 -10.35 -25.77
N LEU A 15 41.60 -10.75 -24.52
CA LEU A 15 42.98 -10.88 -24.02
C LEU A 15 43.74 -11.98 -24.79
N LYS A 16 44.92 -11.63 -25.33
CA LYS A 16 45.73 -12.55 -26.15
C LYS A 16 46.28 -13.74 -25.38
N CYS A 17 46.64 -13.56 -24.11
CA CYS A 17 47.18 -14.63 -23.27
C CYS A 17 46.04 -15.53 -22.72
N PRO A 18 46.02 -16.84 -23.05
CA PRO A 18 44.94 -17.74 -22.63
C PRO A 18 44.80 -17.87 -21.11
N PHE A 19 45.92 -17.85 -20.39
CA PHE A 19 45.93 -17.92 -18.93
C PHE A 19 45.27 -16.68 -18.30
N MET A 20 45.63 -15.48 -18.77
CA MET A 20 45.07 -14.22 -18.25
C MET A 20 43.61 -14.04 -18.65
N ARG A 21 43.24 -14.48 -19.86
CA ARG A 21 41.84 -14.52 -20.32
C ARG A 21 40.97 -15.32 -19.37
N ARG A 22 41.38 -16.56 -19.07
CA ARG A 22 40.65 -17.45 -18.14
C ARG A 22 40.54 -16.83 -16.76
N ARG A 23 41.64 -16.32 -16.21
CA ARG A 23 41.65 -15.73 -14.87
C ARG A 23 40.81 -14.45 -14.77
N ALA A 24 40.73 -13.66 -15.83
CA ALA A 24 39.87 -12.48 -15.89
C ALA A 24 38.38 -12.88 -15.92
N SER A 25 38.01 -13.90 -16.70
CA SER A 25 36.65 -14.46 -16.70
C SER A 25 36.26 -15.03 -15.33
N ASP A 26 37.12 -15.83 -14.71
CA ASP A 26 36.86 -16.42 -13.38
C ASP A 26 36.65 -15.35 -12.28
N ILE A 27 37.40 -14.23 -12.38
CA ILE A 27 37.22 -13.08 -11.47
C ILE A 27 35.87 -12.39 -11.72
N LEU A 28 35.48 -12.21 -12.99
CA LEU A 28 34.18 -11.63 -13.33
C LEU A 28 33.02 -12.54 -12.90
N ASP A 29 33.14 -13.86 -13.02
CA ASP A 29 32.15 -14.83 -12.53
C ASP A 29 32.01 -14.74 -11.01
N SER A 30 33.14 -14.65 -10.31
CA SER A 30 33.16 -14.49 -8.84
C SER A 30 32.52 -13.17 -8.40
N LEU A 31 32.80 -12.08 -9.13
CA LEU A 31 32.19 -10.78 -8.87
C LEU A 31 30.68 -10.79 -9.16
N ASP A 32 30.23 -11.40 -10.27
CA ASP A 32 28.80 -11.57 -10.58
C ASP A 32 28.09 -12.31 -9.45
N TYR A 33 28.69 -13.42 -9.00
CA TYR A 33 28.11 -14.24 -7.94
C TYR A 33 27.96 -13.46 -6.63
N VAL A 34 29.02 -12.75 -6.21
CA VAL A 34 28.98 -11.92 -5.00
C VAL A 34 27.97 -10.78 -5.17
N LEU A 35 27.91 -10.14 -6.34
CA LEU A 35 26.95 -9.07 -6.59
C LEU A 35 25.52 -9.58 -6.52
N ARG A 36 25.22 -10.71 -7.16
CA ARG A 36 23.88 -11.34 -7.13
C ARG A 36 23.52 -11.76 -5.72
N TYR A 37 24.44 -12.39 -5.00
CA TYR A 37 24.22 -12.74 -3.60
C TYR A 37 23.91 -11.50 -2.76
N TYR A 38 24.69 -10.43 -2.93
CA TYR A 38 24.49 -9.17 -2.21
C TYR A 38 23.16 -8.52 -2.56
N LEU A 39 22.74 -8.55 -3.83
CA LEU A 39 21.46 -8.01 -4.29
C LEU A 39 20.26 -8.84 -3.81
N VAL A 40 20.40 -10.17 -3.73
CA VAL A 40 19.39 -11.07 -3.16
C VAL A 40 19.23 -10.82 -1.66
N GLN A 41 20.33 -10.59 -0.95
CA GLN A 41 20.31 -10.27 0.48
C GLN A 41 19.84 -8.84 0.78
N ASN A 42 19.97 -7.92 -0.18
CA ASN A 42 19.57 -6.53 -0.06
C ASN A 42 18.60 -6.13 -1.19
N PRO A 43 17.37 -6.70 -1.20
CA PRO A 43 16.41 -6.48 -2.27
C PRO A 43 15.99 -5.01 -2.42
N SER A 44 16.18 -4.18 -1.38
CA SER A 44 15.96 -2.73 -1.42
C SER A 44 16.85 -1.99 -2.42
N LEU A 45 18.05 -2.50 -2.73
CA LEU A 45 18.96 -1.89 -3.73
C LEU A 45 18.48 -2.03 -5.17
N MET A 46 17.61 -3.01 -5.46
CA MET A 46 16.97 -3.15 -6.77
C MET A 46 15.74 -2.24 -6.94
N GLY A 47 15.48 -1.41 -5.92
CA GLY A 47 14.21 -0.71 -5.76
C GLY A 47 13.08 -1.67 -5.39
N PRO A 48 11.88 -1.15 -5.16
CA PRO A 48 10.73 -1.95 -4.78
C PRO A 48 10.40 -3.01 -5.85
N PRO A 49 9.94 -4.22 -5.48
CA PRO A 49 9.48 -5.22 -6.45
C PRO A 49 8.49 -4.65 -7.48
N LEU A 50 8.50 -5.17 -8.71
CA LEU A 50 7.56 -4.75 -9.77
C LEU A 50 6.10 -4.84 -9.31
N ALA A 51 5.78 -5.80 -8.44
CA ALA A 51 4.48 -5.96 -7.82
C ALA A 51 3.97 -4.72 -7.07
N TYR A 52 4.89 -3.85 -6.61
CA TYR A 52 4.60 -2.75 -5.70
C TYR A 52 4.52 -1.41 -6.45
N ARG A 53 5.25 -1.30 -7.56
CA ARG A 53 5.37 -0.08 -8.36
C ARG A 53 4.06 0.28 -9.04
N CYS A 54 3.75 1.58 -9.11
CA CYS A 54 2.69 2.10 -9.98
C CYS A 54 2.91 1.73 -11.45
N ILE A 55 1.84 1.76 -12.25
CA ILE A 55 1.88 1.56 -13.70
C ILE A 55 1.17 2.77 -14.36
N GLY A 56 1.78 3.35 -15.39
CA GLY A 56 1.19 4.44 -16.20
C GLY A 56 1.62 5.85 -15.76
N ASP A 57 0.82 6.86 -16.08
CA ASP A 57 1.10 8.30 -15.84
C ASP A 57 1.20 8.66 -14.34
N THR A 58 0.88 7.72 -13.47
CA THR A 58 0.90 7.79 -12.00
C THR A 58 2.25 7.41 -11.36
N CYS A 59 3.27 7.14 -12.19
CA CYS A 59 4.60 6.70 -11.73
C CYS A 59 5.53 7.85 -11.28
N GLU A 60 5.27 9.08 -11.71
CA GLU A 60 6.12 10.21 -11.35
C GLU A 60 5.81 10.65 -9.92
N LYS A 61 6.79 10.48 -9.02
CA LYS A 61 6.62 10.79 -7.59
C LYS A 61 6.82 12.27 -7.33
N GLN A 62 5.98 12.83 -6.48
CA GLN A 62 6.08 14.21 -6.02
C GLN A 62 6.93 14.26 -4.76
N PHE A 63 8.20 14.63 -4.93
CA PHE A 63 9.16 14.73 -3.83
C PHE A 63 9.16 16.12 -3.19
N GLY A 64 9.54 16.16 -1.91
CA GLY A 64 9.85 17.41 -1.21
C GLY A 64 8.63 18.24 -0.79
N LEU A 65 7.42 17.66 -0.82
CA LEU A 65 6.23 18.29 -0.26
C LEU A 65 6.41 18.53 1.25
N THR A 66 6.02 19.71 1.71
CA THR A 66 5.80 19.95 3.13
C THR A 66 4.63 19.11 3.65
N VAL A 67 4.54 18.91 4.95
CA VAL A 67 3.46 18.08 5.54
C VAL A 67 2.10 18.75 5.35
N GLU A 68 2.08 20.08 5.30
CA GLU A 68 0.91 20.89 5.00
C GLU A 68 0.45 20.73 3.55
N GLU A 69 1.37 20.81 2.57
CA GLU A 69 1.05 20.56 1.16
C GLU A 69 0.59 19.11 0.94
N LEU A 70 1.23 18.16 1.62
CA LEU A 70 0.81 16.76 1.60
C LEU A 70 -0.61 16.60 2.14
N ALA A 71 -0.98 17.29 3.21
CA ALA A 71 -2.34 17.27 3.74
C ALA A 71 -3.34 17.83 2.72
N GLU A 72 -3.00 18.87 1.97
CA GLU A 72 -3.85 19.37 0.88
C GLU A 72 -4.04 18.33 -0.23
N GLU A 73 -2.98 17.61 -0.63
CA GLU A 73 -3.08 16.53 -1.60
C GLU A 73 -3.95 15.37 -1.08
N ILE A 74 -3.76 14.95 0.18
CA ILE A 74 -4.60 13.94 0.82
C ILE A 74 -6.07 14.39 0.86
N ARG A 75 -6.35 15.66 1.16
CA ARG A 75 -7.73 16.17 1.19
C ARG A 75 -8.43 16.02 -0.16
N LYS A 76 -7.72 16.26 -1.27
CA LYS A 76 -8.27 16.08 -2.62
C LYS A 76 -8.71 14.63 -2.88
N ASP A 77 -7.98 13.65 -2.33
CA ASP A 77 -8.33 12.23 -2.44
C ASP A 77 -9.63 11.85 -1.69
N TRP A 78 -10.02 12.64 -0.69
CA TRP A 78 -11.29 12.44 0.02
C TRP A 78 -12.52 12.91 -0.74
N ARG A 79 -12.36 13.69 -1.83
CA ARG A 79 -13.43 14.14 -2.75
C ARG A 79 -14.71 14.54 -2.00
N GLU A 80 -14.55 15.45 -1.03
CA GLU A 80 -15.61 15.87 -0.11
C GLU A 80 -16.88 16.32 -0.86
N GLU A 81 -16.72 16.91 -2.04
CA GLU A 81 -17.82 17.37 -2.91
C GLU A 81 -18.73 16.23 -3.39
N THR A 82 -18.18 15.02 -3.55
CA THR A 82 -18.94 13.83 -3.98
C THR A 82 -19.30 12.90 -2.84
N ARG A 83 -18.67 13.07 -1.66
CA ARG A 83 -18.76 12.16 -0.50
C ARG A 83 -18.46 10.69 -0.87
N LYS A 84 -17.55 10.48 -1.81
CA LYS A 84 -17.10 9.13 -2.22
C LYS A 84 -15.68 8.83 -1.72
N GLY A 85 -14.76 9.80 -1.66
CA GLY A 85 -13.38 9.54 -1.23
C GLY A 85 -12.66 8.40 -1.99
N TYR A 86 -11.39 8.19 -1.66
CA TYR A 86 -10.57 7.18 -2.34
C TYR A 86 -10.97 5.75 -1.96
N TYR A 87 -11.50 5.50 -0.75
CA TYR A 87 -12.00 4.18 -0.35
C TYR A 87 -13.15 3.66 -1.21
N ILE A 88 -14.01 4.55 -1.71
CA ILE A 88 -15.13 4.15 -2.57
C ILE A 88 -14.75 4.25 -4.05
N THR A 89 -13.95 5.24 -4.44
CA THR A 89 -13.61 5.47 -5.85
C THR A 89 -12.42 4.65 -6.33
N GLY A 90 -11.57 4.15 -5.42
CA GLY A 90 -10.29 3.54 -5.74
C GLY A 90 -9.25 4.51 -6.31
N LYS A 91 -9.53 5.82 -6.30
CA LYS A 91 -8.68 6.84 -6.89
C LYS A 91 -7.95 7.60 -5.79
N VAL A 92 -6.69 7.25 -5.58
CA VAL A 92 -5.76 7.99 -4.72
C VAL A 92 -4.70 8.68 -5.58
N ASN A 93 -4.16 9.81 -5.13
CA ASN A 93 -2.96 10.39 -5.69
C ASN A 93 -1.77 9.49 -5.32
N THR A 94 -1.30 8.68 -6.26
CA THR A 94 -0.19 7.74 -6.03
C THR A 94 1.18 8.41 -6.05
N ALA A 95 1.26 9.66 -6.51
CA ALA A 95 2.53 10.39 -6.63
C ALA A 95 3.11 10.75 -5.25
N ILE A 96 2.23 10.91 -4.24
CA ILE A 96 2.61 11.25 -2.86
C ILE A 96 2.93 10.02 -2.00
N TYR A 97 2.85 8.80 -2.55
CA TYR A 97 3.15 7.56 -1.85
C TYR A 97 4.45 6.94 -2.35
N ARG A 98 5.21 6.31 -1.43
CA ARG A 98 6.22 5.33 -1.82
C ARG A 98 5.59 4.13 -2.49
N ASP A 99 6.27 3.58 -3.49
CA ASP A 99 5.84 2.35 -4.14
C ASP A 99 5.80 1.16 -3.16
N ASP A 100 6.72 1.08 -2.20
CA ASP A 100 6.75 0.08 -1.13
C ASP A 100 6.13 0.54 0.19
N CYS A 101 5.22 1.52 0.13
CA CYS A 101 4.44 1.98 1.28
C CYS A 101 3.83 0.79 2.02
N MET A 102 3.89 0.82 3.35
CA MET A 102 3.20 -0.13 4.20
C MET A 102 1.79 0.39 4.47
N PHE A 103 0.80 -0.46 4.27
CA PHE A 103 -0.58 -0.23 4.64
C PHE A 103 -0.90 -1.17 5.80
N ASN A 104 -1.28 -0.60 6.93
CA ASN A 104 -1.61 -1.31 8.15
C ASN A 104 -3.01 -0.92 8.61
N GLY A 105 -3.78 -1.87 9.11
CA GLY A 105 -5.14 -1.61 9.53
C GLY A 105 -5.80 -2.86 10.10
N PRO A 106 -7.03 -2.72 10.63
CA PRO A 106 -7.77 -3.84 11.20
C PRO A 106 -8.40 -4.76 10.13
N ASP A 107 -8.37 -4.39 8.84
CA ASP A 107 -8.91 -5.20 7.75
C ASP A 107 -8.25 -6.60 7.69
N PRO A 108 -9.00 -7.69 7.49
CA PRO A 108 -8.45 -9.05 7.40
C PRO A 108 -7.37 -9.24 6.33
N ASP A 109 -7.35 -8.43 5.26
CA ASP A 109 -6.35 -8.48 4.20
C ASP A 109 -5.09 -7.66 4.53
N MET A 110 -5.02 -7.03 5.72
CA MET A 110 -3.87 -6.26 6.21
C MET A 110 -2.95 -7.09 7.13
N PRO A 111 -1.65 -6.77 7.20
CA PRO A 111 -0.96 -5.66 6.54
C PRO A 111 -0.59 -5.95 5.08
N ILE A 112 -0.55 -4.89 4.26
CA ILE A 112 -0.13 -4.94 2.86
C ILE A 112 1.08 -4.05 2.64
N ARG A 113 2.16 -4.61 2.08
CA ARG A 113 3.28 -3.80 1.56
C ARG A 113 3.18 -3.66 0.04
N GLY A 114 3.14 -2.43 -0.43
CA GLY A 114 3.19 -2.07 -1.84
C GLY A 114 1.94 -1.34 -2.32
N LEU A 115 2.13 -0.16 -2.88
CA LEU A 115 1.06 0.74 -3.31
C LEU A 115 0.13 0.10 -4.35
N ARG A 116 0.69 -0.55 -5.37
CA ARG A 116 -0.14 -1.22 -6.38
C ARG A 116 -0.98 -2.36 -5.81
N LYS A 117 -0.44 -3.13 -4.85
CA LYS A 117 -1.19 -4.21 -4.19
C LYS A 117 -2.36 -3.65 -3.41
N TYR A 118 -2.12 -2.60 -2.63
CA TYR A 118 -3.15 -1.91 -1.87
C TYR A 118 -4.28 -1.40 -2.77
N LEU A 119 -3.95 -0.70 -3.86
CA LEU A 119 -4.97 -0.15 -4.76
C LEU A 119 -5.79 -1.24 -5.46
N ASN A 120 -5.17 -2.36 -5.83
CA ASN A 120 -5.90 -3.48 -6.41
C ASN A 120 -6.89 -4.10 -5.41
N ALA A 121 -6.54 -4.16 -4.12
CA ALA A 121 -7.44 -4.63 -3.07
C ALA A 121 -8.56 -3.62 -2.78
N ALA A 122 -8.19 -2.34 -2.57
CA ALA A 122 -9.12 -1.30 -2.13
C ALA A 122 -10.11 -0.83 -3.22
N SER A 123 -9.67 -0.74 -4.49
CA SER A 123 -10.45 -0.11 -5.58
C SER A 123 -11.74 -0.86 -5.98
N GLN A 124 -11.96 -2.07 -5.44
CA GLN A 124 -13.10 -2.91 -5.80
C GLN A 124 -14.01 -3.24 -4.62
N LEU A 125 -13.69 -2.80 -3.40
CA LEU A 125 -14.39 -3.27 -2.21
C LEU A 125 -15.82 -2.71 -2.09
N PHE A 126 -16.05 -1.46 -2.46
CA PHE A 126 -17.34 -0.78 -2.31
C PHE A 126 -18.08 -0.55 -3.63
N ASP A 127 -19.41 -0.54 -3.58
CA ASP A 127 -20.28 -0.07 -4.66
C ASP A 127 -20.35 1.48 -4.63
N PRO A 128 -19.79 2.20 -5.63
CA PRO A 128 -19.79 3.65 -5.63
C PRO A 128 -21.16 4.29 -5.69
N SER A 129 -22.18 3.59 -6.19
CA SER A 129 -23.54 4.11 -6.23
C SER A 129 -24.22 4.09 -4.86
N LYS A 130 -23.80 3.18 -3.97
CA LYS A 130 -24.47 2.88 -2.69
C LYS A 130 -23.63 3.13 -1.45
N SER A 131 -22.41 3.63 -1.62
CA SER A 131 -21.46 3.81 -0.53
C SER A 131 -21.03 5.26 -0.41
N VAL A 132 -20.72 5.67 0.81
CA VAL A 132 -20.35 7.05 1.17
C VAL A 132 -19.09 6.98 2.02
N SER A 133 -18.18 7.91 1.76
CA SER A 133 -16.98 8.13 2.58
C SER A 133 -16.79 9.63 2.75
N GLU A 134 -16.65 10.06 3.99
CA GLU A 134 -16.61 11.46 4.36
C GLU A 134 -15.45 11.73 5.32
N LEU A 135 -14.70 12.77 4.99
CA LEU A 135 -13.64 13.30 5.84
C LEU A 135 -14.26 14.16 6.93
N LEU A 136 -14.10 13.76 8.18
CA LEU A 136 -14.58 14.51 9.35
C LEU A 136 -13.57 15.56 9.81
N SER A 137 -12.28 15.23 9.73
CA SER A 137 -11.20 16.18 10.00
C SER A 137 -9.89 15.73 9.37
N LEU A 138 -9.04 16.67 9.00
CA LEU A 138 -7.66 16.41 8.59
C LEU A 138 -6.74 17.37 9.35
N LYS A 139 -5.75 16.82 10.05
CA LYS A 139 -4.83 17.59 10.89
C LYS A 139 -3.39 17.21 10.59
N VAL A 140 -2.50 18.18 10.66
CA VAL A 140 -1.05 17.97 10.64
C VAL A 140 -0.57 17.86 12.08
N GLU A 141 0.12 16.78 12.41
CA GLU A 141 0.68 16.53 13.74
C GLU A 141 2.18 16.19 13.61
N GLY A 142 3.04 17.21 13.69
CA GLY A 142 4.47 17.03 13.50
C GLY A 142 4.82 16.62 12.05
N ARG A 143 5.23 15.37 11.84
CA ARG A 143 5.57 14.82 10.50
C ARG A 143 4.50 13.88 9.93
N VAL A 144 3.35 13.81 10.59
CA VAL A 144 2.24 12.97 10.14
C VAL A 144 1.02 13.81 9.79
N VAL A 145 0.21 13.29 8.88
CA VAL A 145 -1.14 13.79 8.62
C VAL A 145 -2.12 12.80 9.24
N VAL A 146 -3.10 13.29 9.99
CA VAL A 146 -4.11 12.47 10.67
C VAL A 146 -5.48 12.83 10.10
N ALA A 147 -6.12 11.88 9.43
CA ALA A 147 -7.48 11.97 8.93
C ALA A 147 -8.43 11.24 9.87
N LYS A 148 -9.54 11.89 10.26
CA LYS A 148 -10.70 11.21 10.83
C LYS A 148 -11.79 11.15 9.79
N TRP A 149 -12.45 10.02 9.70
CA TRP A 149 -13.42 9.77 8.66
C TRP A 149 -14.60 8.96 9.16
N ARG A 150 -15.68 9.00 8.37
CA ARG A 150 -16.80 8.07 8.46
C ARG A 150 -17.10 7.46 7.10
N MET A 151 -17.47 6.20 7.08
CA MET A 151 -17.90 5.52 5.86
C MET A 151 -19.03 4.53 6.14
N ASN A 152 -19.88 4.34 5.15
CA ASN A 152 -20.89 3.28 5.13
C ASN A 152 -21.14 2.88 3.68
N GLY A 153 -21.83 1.76 3.48
CA GLY A 153 -22.27 1.44 2.13
C GLY A 153 -22.38 -0.04 1.84
N ARG A 154 -22.36 -0.37 0.55
CA ARG A 154 -22.54 -1.73 0.08
C ARG A 154 -21.21 -2.29 -0.42
N LEU A 155 -20.80 -3.43 0.13
CA LEU A 155 -19.62 -4.12 -0.34
C LEU A 155 -19.91 -4.89 -1.63
N ARG A 156 -18.92 -5.00 -2.52
CA ARG A 156 -18.97 -5.76 -3.77
C ARG A 156 -18.56 -7.22 -3.59
N LEU A 157 -19.01 -7.83 -2.50
CA LEU A 157 -18.87 -9.28 -2.26
C LEU A 157 -20.03 -10.04 -2.90
N PRO A 158 -19.94 -11.37 -3.10
CA PRO A 158 -20.99 -12.15 -3.77
C PRO A 158 -22.39 -11.97 -3.16
N TRP A 159 -22.49 -11.90 -1.83
CA TRP A 159 -23.76 -11.66 -1.10
C TRP A 159 -24.09 -10.17 -0.90
N LYS A 160 -23.25 -9.26 -1.41
CA LYS A 160 -23.40 -7.80 -1.44
C LYS A 160 -23.88 -7.20 -0.12
N PRO A 161 -23.19 -7.46 1.00
CA PRO A 161 -23.66 -7.06 2.30
C PRO A 161 -23.64 -5.53 2.48
N TRP A 162 -24.46 -5.05 3.41
CA TRP A 162 -24.45 -3.66 3.85
C TRP A 162 -23.49 -3.49 5.03
N MET A 163 -22.54 -2.57 4.88
CA MET A 163 -21.65 -2.13 5.94
C MET A 163 -22.32 -0.98 6.71
N PRO A 164 -22.54 -1.12 8.02
CA PRO A 164 -23.05 -0.04 8.85
C PRO A 164 -22.07 1.14 8.88
N GLU A 165 -22.50 2.27 9.43
CA GLU A 165 -21.61 3.42 9.58
C GLU A 165 -20.43 3.10 10.51
N VAL A 166 -19.23 3.22 9.94
CA VAL A 166 -17.94 3.04 10.60
C VAL A 166 -17.24 4.37 10.67
N THR A 167 -16.66 4.68 11.83
CA THR A 167 -15.72 5.77 11.99
C THR A 167 -14.32 5.21 12.19
N GLY A 168 -13.34 5.98 11.75
CA GLY A 168 -11.95 5.59 11.86
C GLY A 168 -11.00 6.76 11.77
N THR A 169 -9.74 6.44 12.02
CA THR A 169 -8.62 7.36 11.88
C THR A 169 -7.57 6.73 10.99
N THR A 170 -7.08 7.51 10.02
CA THR A 170 -5.92 7.17 9.20
C THR A 170 -4.77 8.11 9.53
N THR A 171 -3.60 7.54 9.83
CA THR A 171 -2.35 8.27 10.04
C THR A 171 -1.40 8.02 8.88
N TYR A 172 -1.00 9.09 8.20
CA TYR A 172 -0.07 9.08 7.08
C TYR A 172 1.31 9.52 7.56
N TYR A 173 2.25 8.59 7.60
CA TYR A 173 3.63 8.85 8.01
C TYR A 173 4.51 9.12 6.80
N THR A 174 5.25 10.23 6.84
CA THR A 174 6.14 10.66 5.77
C THR A 174 7.58 10.21 6.00
N ASP A 175 8.30 9.93 4.91
CA ASP A 175 9.74 9.74 4.94
C ASP A 175 10.50 11.07 4.75
N MET A 176 11.83 11.00 4.71
CA MET A 176 12.68 12.17 4.53
C MET A 176 12.53 12.84 3.15
N ASN A 177 11.92 12.16 2.18
CA ASN A 177 11.68 12.68 0.83
C ASN A 177 10.29 13.32 0.70
N GLY A 178 9.51 13.39 1.78
CA GLY A 178 8.13 13.89 1.78
C GLY A 178 7.11 12.91 1.21
N LEU A 179 7.47 11.63 1.02
CA LEU A 179 6.55 10.61 0.53
C LEU A 179 5.91 9.83 1.69
N ILE A 180 4.64 9.46 1.54
CA ILE A 180 3.96 8.58 2.49
C ILE A 180 4.60 7.20 2.41
N CYS A 181 5.13 6.74 3.55
CA CYS A 181 5.84 5.47 3.69
C CYS A 181 5.08 4.45 4.53
N LEU A 182 4.18 4.93 5.40
CA LEU A 182 3.26 4.12 6.19
C LEU A 182 1.90 4.82 6.22
N HIS A 183 0.87 4.05 5.90
CA HIS A 183 -0.53 4.41 5.96
C HIS A 183 -1.16 3.48 6.99
N GLU A 184 -1.51 4.01 8.14
CA GLU A 184 -2.03 3.22 9.27
C GLU A 184 -3.46 3.60 9.59
N GLU A 185 -4.34 2.60 9.64
CA GLU A 185 -5.74 2.78 9.92
C GLU A 185 -6.12 2.18 11.27
N THR A 186 -7.07 2.85 11.92
CA THR A 186 -7.77 2.33 13.09
C THR A 186 -9.25 2.55 12.89
N TRP A 187 -10.05 1.53 13.16
CA TRP A 187 -11.50 1.60 13.06
C TRP A 187 -12.08 1.48 14.48
N ASP A 188 -13.24 2.07 14.72
CA ASP A 188 -13.94 1.84 15.98
C ASP A 188 -14.25 0.33 16.14
N ILE A 189 -13.74 -0.26 17.22
CA ILE A 189 -13.77 -1.70 17.52
C ILE A 189 -15.20 -2.26 17.53
N SER A 190 -16.17 -1.46 18.01
CA SER A 190 -17.57 -1.91 18.09
C SER A 190 -18.15 -2.13 16.70
N VAL A 191 -17.81 -1.27 15.76
CA VAL A 191 -18.28 -1.33 14.38
C VAL A 191 -17.49 -2.35 13.56
N PHE A 192 -16.19 -2.47 13.81
CA PHE A 192 -15.37 -3.52 13.20
C PHE A 192 -15.90 -4.93 13.53
N ARG A 193 -16.43 -5.16 14.74
CA ARG A 193 -17.08 -6.44 15.08
C ARG A 193 -18.30 -6.73 14.20
N ALA A 194 -19.15 -5.73 13.95
CA ALA A 194 -20.29 -5.87 13.06
C ALA A 194 -19.85 -6.09 11.60
N PHE A 195 -18.76 -5.44 11.18
CA PHE A 195 -18.15 -5.63 9.87
C PHE A 195 -17.58 -7.04 9.67
N LEU A 196 -16.87 -7.60 10.65
CA LEU A 196 -16.37 -8.98 10.57
C LEU A 196 -17.50 -10.00 10.50
N GLN A 197 -18.59 -9.81 11.26
CA GLN A 197 -19.79 -10.65 11.13
C GLN A 197 -20.39 -10.59 9.72
N THR A 198 -20.24 -9.45 9.06
CA THR A 198 -20.75 -9.20 7.71
C THR A 198 -19.87 -9.85 6.62
N LEU A 199 -18.56 -9.93 6.85
CA LEU A 199 -17.59 -10.57 5.96
C LEU A 199 -17.49 -12.09 6.15
N TRP A 200 -17.65 -12.57 7.38
CA TRP A 200 -17.54 -13.97 7.75
C TRP A 200 -18.65 -14.36 8.76
N PRO A 201 -19.87 -14.66 8.27
CA PRO A 201 -21.00 -15.00 9.14
C PRO A 201 -20.68 -16.16 10.09
N GLU A 202 -19.95 -17.16 9.59
CA GLU A 202 -19.56 -18.37 10.31
C GLU A 202 -18.45 -18.13 11.36
N ALA A 203 -17.51 -17.21 11.11
CA ALA A 203 -16.49 -16.85 12.11
C ALA A 203 -17.06 -15.94 13.21
N GLY A 204 -18.07 -15.13 12.90
CA GLY A 204 -18.78 -14.33 13.90
C GLY A 204 -19.43 -15.18 15.00
N GLU A 205 -20.00 -16.33 14.64
CA GLU A 205 -20.55 -17.29 15.60
C GLU A 205 -19.48 -18.16 16.28
N LEU A 206 -18.44 -18.58 15.54
CA LEU A 206 -17.39 -19.46 16.07
C LEU A 206 -16.46 -18.74 17.06
N ILE A 207 -16.12 -17.49 16.77
CA ILE A 207 -15.20 -16.73 17.61
C ILE A 207 -15.95 -16.28 18.88
N TRP A 208 -17.20 -15.82 18.78
CA TRP A 208 -17.92 -15.18 19.92
C TRP A 208 -19.25 -15.85 20.31
N GLY A 209 -19.27 -17.19 20.25
CA GLY A 209 -20.41 -18.05 20.57
C GLY A 209 -21.36 -17.53 21.67
N LYS A 210 -22.64 -17.43 21.29
CA LYS A 210 -23.84 -17.23 22.11
C LYS A 210 -23.71 -16.23 23.27
N ARG A 211 -24.14 -14.98 23.03
CA ARG A 211 -24.91 -14.25 24.04
C ARG A 211 -26.38 -14.22 23.63
N THR A 212 -27.17 -14.99 24.37
CA THR A 212 -28.62 -14.82 24.47
C THR A 212 -28.92 -13.37 24.86
N GLY A 213 -29.35 -12.56 23.89
CA GLY A 213 -30.00 -11.28 24.15
C GLY A 213 -31.52 -11.49 24.23
N PRO A 214 -32.23 -10.72 25.08
CA PRO A 214 -33.65 -10.95 25.34
C PRO A 214 -34.49 -10.63 24.10
N GLU A 215 -35.51 -11.44 23.86
CA GLU A 215 -36.58 -11.11 22.91
C GLU A 215 -37.19 -9.77 23.30
N LEU A 216 -37.12 -8.80 22.37
CA LEU A 216 -37.86 -7.55 22.47
C LEU A 216 -39.29 -7.79 21.95
N PRO A 217 -40.29 -7.15 22.58
CA PRO A 217 -41.72 -7.50 22.49
C PRO A 217 -42.36 -7.25 21.13
#